data_AF-A0A1I0R519-F1
#
_entry.id   AF-A0A1I0R519-F1
#
_cell.length_a   1.000
_cell.length_b   1.000
_cell.length_c   1.000
_cell.angle_alpha   90.00
_cell.angle_beta   90.00
_cell.angle_gamma   90.00
#
_symmetry.space_group_name_H-M   'P 1'
#
loop_
_entity.id
_entity.type
_entity.pdbx_description
1 polymer ?
#
loop_
_entity_poly.entity_id
_entity_poly.type
_entity_poly.pdbx_seq_one_letter_code
_entity_poly.pdbx_strand_id
1 'polypeptide(L)'
;MKQFLYAFVVICLYSCSPKLQSGITTNRPPLADSAFILVLDQGDRFHFRDEIGTINSFDNGACTYDEAIDKLKQIARSKGANLVKIIEYKKPDYKNNCDRITAKIYKVDNVKSYETKFEWSSTRKLTWDDFKGTPKPNRDTNIAATTSCRLGLRVDPGANVIVTNEFICYQSSARPTQKKPALLVHEQLHFDLCEIYARKLRKELAEAHLNAQNTEAAFLKMHTLYKERQDLYDEQTNHGLNPEPQALWEHNVAAELTALAAYAR
;
A
#
# COMPACT_ATOMS: atom_id res chain seq x y z
N MET A 1 18.24 38.75 46.76
CA MET A 1 17.47 37.66 46.12
C MET A 1 16.84 38.21 44.84
N LYS A 2 17.39 37.88 43.66
CA LYS A 2 16.91 38.38 42.37
C LYS A 2 15.79 37.46 41.87
N GLN A 3 14.57 37.95 41.79
CA GLN A 3 13.44 37.22 41.22
C GLN A 3 13.51 37.33 39.69
N PHE A 4 13.71 36.19 39.02
CA PHE A 4 13.58 36.09 37.57
C PHE A 4 12.10 35.96 37.21
N LEU A 5 11.55 36.97 36.53
CA LEU A 5 10.24 36.90 35.91
C LEU A 5 10.36 36.05 34.63
N TYR A 6 9.84 34.82 34.66
CA TYR A 6 9.69 34.01 33.45
C TYR A 6 8.43 34.45 32.71
N ALA A 7 8.62 35.14 31.58
CA ALA A 7 7.54 35.43 30.64
C ALA A 7 7.26 34.18 29.79
N PHE A 8 6.10 33.56 30.00
CA PHE A 8 5.61 32.44 29.21
C PHE A 8 5.11 32.96 27.86
N VAL A 9 5.93 32.87 26.81
CA VAL A 9 5.52 33.21 25.45
C VAL A 9 4.65 32.06 24.93
N VAL A 10 3.33 32.27 24.92
CA VAL A 10 2.38 31.37 24.27
C VAL A 10 2.49 31.57 22.76
N ILE A 11 3.22 30.67 22.11
CA ILE A 11 3.31 30.61 20.65
C ILE A 11 2.01 29.95 20.14
N CYS A 12 1.02 30.77 19.79
CA CYS A 12 -0.16 30.32 19.04
C CYS A 12 0.27 29.98 17.61
N LEU A 13 0.53 28.70 17.34
CA LEU A 13 0.68 28.19 15.98
C LEU A 13 -0.70 28.19 15.30
N TYR A 14 -1.01 29.27 14.59
CA TYR A 14 -2.10 29.27 13.62
C TYR A 14 -1.69 28.40 12.43
N SER A 15 -2.11 27.13 12.44
CA SER A 15 -2.07 26.31 11.22
C SER A 15 -3.18 26.80 10.29
N CYS A 16 -2.85 27.68 9.36
CA CYS A 16 -3.71 27.93 8.20
C CYS A 16 -3.70 26.68 7.34
N SER A 17 -4.67 25.78 7.54
CA SER A 17 -4.95 24.71 6.59
C SER A 17 -5.49 25.35 5.31
N PRO A 18 -4.79 25.26 4.16
CA PRO A 18 -5.30 25.80 2.91
C PRO A 18 -6.65 25.14 2.59
N LYS A 19 -7.69 25.97 2.37
CA LYS A 19 -9.02 25.48 2.01
C LYS A 19 -8.94 24.80 0.65
N LEU A 20 -9.19 23.48 0.63
CA LEU A 20 -9.26 22.67 -0.58
C LEU A 20 -10.47 23.10 -1.42
N GLN A 21 -10.25 23.93 -2.42
CA GLN A 21 -11.29 24.36 -3.35
C GLN A 21 -11.40 23.36 -4.51
N SER A 22 -12.17 22.30 -4.32
CA SER A 22 -12.75 21.59 -5.47
C SER A 22 -14.09 22.24 -5.80
N GLY A 23 -14.41 22.46 -7.09
CA GLY A 23 -15.70 22.99 -7.56
C GLY A 23 -16.94 22.14 -7.23
N ILE A 24 -16.79 21.04 -6.48
CA ILE A 24 -17.87 20.17 -6.03
C ILE A 24 -18.50 20.72 -4.74
N THR A 25 -19.80 21.00 -4.79
CA THR A 25 -20.64 21.29 -3.62
C THR A 25 -21.37 20.02 -3.19
N THR A 26 -21.26 19.65 -1.91
CA THR A 26 -21.92 18.47 -1.34
C THR A 26 -22.45 18.83 0.05
N ASN A 27 -23.63 18.31 0.40
CA ASN A 27 -24.23 18.48 1.73
C ASN A 27 -23.74 17.41 2.73
N ARG A 28 -22.79 16.55 2.33
CA ARG A 28 -22.27 15.49 3.18
C ARG A 28 -21.21 16.04 4.16
N PRO A 29 -21.22 15.62 5.44
CA PRO A 29 -20.17 16.01 6.37
C PRO A 29 -18.82 15.43 5.96
N PRO A 30 -17.70 16.13 6.23
CA PRO A 30 -16.36 15.59 6.03
C PRO A 30 -16.12 14.31 6.84
N LEU A 31 -15.25 13.44 6.34
CA LEU A 31 -14.72 12.31 7.12
C LEU A 31 -13.52 12.75 7.96
N ALA A 32 -13.23 12.02 9.04
CA ALA A 32 -12.02 12.23 9.83
C ALA A 32 -10.74 12.06 8.98
N ASP A 33 -9.66 12.75 9.35
CA ASP A 33 -8.38 12.67 8.62
C ASP A 33 -7.78 11.26 8.61
N SER A 34 -8.06 10.47 9.64
CA SER A 34 -7.69 9.06 9.76
C SER A 34 -8.61 8.09 9.01
N ALA A 35 -9.70 8.59 8.41
CA ALA A 35 -10.64 7.74 7.69
C ALA A 35 -9.94 7.04 6.52
N PHE A 36 -10.17 5.73 6.41
CA PHE A 36 -9.69 4.93 5.30
C PHE A 36 -10.34 5.39 3.99
N ILE A 37 -9.50 5.69 3.01
CA ILE A 37 -9.91 6.04 1.64
C ILE A 37 -9.35 4.98 0.71
N LEU A 38 -10.24 4.23 0.07
CA LEU A 38 -9.84 3.29 -0.97
C LEU A 38 -9.54 4.06 -2.26
N VAL A 39 -8.41 3.73 -2.89
CA VAL A 39 -8.06 4.23 -4.22
C VAL A 39 -8.07 3.04 -5.18
N LEU A 40 -8.86 3.15 -6.24
CA LEU A 40 -8.94 2.17 -7.31
C LEU A 40 -8.23 2.69 -8.57
N ASP A 41 -7.34 1.88 -9.13
CA ASP A 41 -6.58 2.18 -10.34
C ASP A 41 -7.51 2.20 -11.56
N GLN A 42 -7.09 2.82 -12.68
CA GLN A 42 -7.91 2.92 -13.90
C GLN A 42 -8.46 1.57 -14.38
N GLY A 43 -7.64 0.50 -14.30
CA GLY A 43 -8.01 -0.86 -14.71
C GLY A 43 -8.95 -1.60 -13.75
N ASP A 44 -9.15 -1.14 -12.52
CA ASP A 44 -10.00 -1.82 -11.54
C ASP A 44 -11.48 -1.74 -11.95
N ARG A 45 -12.15 -2.89 -11.98
CA ARG A 45 -13.59 -2.93 -12.27
C ARG A 45 -14.37 -2.39 -11.09
N PHE A 46 -15.05 -1.27 -11.29
CA PHE A 46 -15.89 -0.64 -10.27
C PHE A 46 -17.07 0.06 -10.93
N HIS A 47 -18.28 -0.24 -10.45
CA HIS A 47 -19.49 0.42 -10.90
C HIS A 47 -20.37 0.71 -9.69
N PHE A 48 -20.66 1.98 -9.45
CA PHE A 48 -21.48 2.44 -8.35
C PHE A 48 -22.29 3.65 -8.82
N ARG A 49 -23.57 3.71 -8.47
CA ARG A 49 -24.49 4.71 -9.01
C ARG A 49 -24.27 6.10 -8.43
N ASP A 50 -23.98 6.18 -7.13
CA ASP A 50 -23.99 7.46 -6.41
C ASP A 50 -22.59 8.10 -6.39
N GLU A 51 -22.21 8.69 -7.51
CA GLU A 51 -21.01 9.54 -7.64
C GLU A 51 -21.21 10.86 -6.86
N ILE A 52 -20.20 11.27 -6.07
CA ILE A 52 -20.19 12.59 -5.42
C ILE A 52 -19.67 13.66 -6.39
N GLY A 53 -18.66 13.33 -7.19
CA GLY A 53 -18.18 14.17 -8.28
C GLY A 53 -16.80 13.77 -8.77
N THR A 54 -16.26 14.58 -9.68
CA THR A 54 -14.94 14.40 -10.30
C THR A 54 -13.94 15.42 -9.77
N ILE A 55 -12.76 14.95 -9.35
CA ILE A 55 -11.67 15.74 -8.76
C ILE A 55 -10.36 15.53 -9.52
N ASN A 56 -9.47 16.51 -9.44
CA ASN A 56 -8.16 16.47 -10.09
C ASN A 56 -7.02 16.72 -9.11
N SER A 57 -5.86 16.13 -9.38
CA SER A 57 -4.63 16.40 -8.61
C SER A 57 -3.98 17.75 -8.97
N PHE A 58 -4.13 18.23 -10.21
CA PHE A 58 -3.42 19.41 -10.73
C PHE A 58 -3.88 20.74 -10.14
N ASP A 59 -5.13 20.82 -9.65
CA ASP A 59 -5.70 22.04 -9.05
C ASP A 59 -5.02 22.44 -7.73
N ASN A 60 -4.06 21.64 -7.25
CA ASN A 60 -3.68 21.62 -5.84
C ASN A 60 -2.18 21.38 -5.54
N GLY A 61 -1.30 21.48 -6.54
CA GLY A 61 0.16 21.53 -6.34
C GLY A 61 0.86 20.19 -6.04
N ALA A 62 0.22 19.04 -6.27
CA ALA A 62 0.86 17.73 -6.20
C ALA A 62 1.57 17.40 -7.52
N CYS A 63 2.81 16.91 -7.47
CA CYS A 63 3.63 16.70 -8.67
C CYS A 63 4.13 15.27 -8.89
N THR A 64 4.17 14.43 -7.85
CA THR A 64 4.38 12.98 -8.02
C THR A 64 3.05 12.22 -7.93
N TYR A 65 3.03 10.98 -8.42
CA TYR A 65 1.88 10.10 -8.28
C TYR A 65 1.44 9.96 -6.81
N ASP A 66 2.36 9.76 -5.87
CA ASP A 66 2.02 9.56 -4.45
C ASP A 66 1.42 10.84 -3.83
N GLU A 67 2.01 12.00 -4.11
CA GLU A 67 1.46 13.29 -3.70
C GLU A 67 0.07 13.52 -4.28
N ALA A 68 -0.12 13.15 -5.55
CA ALA A 68 -1.41 13.26 -6.23
C ALA A 68 -2.44 12.34 -5.55
N ILE A 69 -2.08 11.11 -5.21
CA ILE A 69 -2.96 10.20 -4.46
C ILE A 69 -3.32 10.77 -3.09
N ASP A 70 -2.34 11.25 -2.31
CA ASP A 70 -2.60 11.82 -0.99
C ASP A 70 -3.50 13.04 -1.07
N LYS A 71 -3.32 13.88 -2.08
CA LYS A 71 -4.20 15.00 -2.36
C LYS A 71 -5.62 14.55 -2.66
N LEU A 72 -5.80 13.58 -3.54
CA LEU A 72 -7.12 13.05 -3.89
C LEU A 72 -7.82 12.45 -2.66
N LYS A 73 -7.07 11.76 -1.77
CA LYS A 73 -7.59 11.25 -0.50
C LYS A 73 -8.05 12.39 0.43
N GLN A 74 -7.26 13.46 0.58
CA GLN A 74 -7.63 14.63 1.38
C GLN A 74 -8.91 15.29 0.84
N ILE A 75 -8.99 15.49 -0.48
CA ILE A 75 -10.18 16.06 -1.11
C ILE A 75 -11.39 15.13 -0.88
N ALA A 76 -11.24 13.82 -1.09
CA ALA A 76 -12.30 12.85 -0.84
C ALA A 76 -12.84 12.93 0.59
N ARG A 77 -11.96 12.95 1.61
CA ARG A 77 -12.34 13.13 3.03
C ARG A 77 -13.11 14.42 3.24
N SER A 78 -12.62 15.53 2.70
CA SER A 78 -13.27 16.84 2.84
C SER A 78 -14.69 16.88 2.25
N LYS A 79 -15.01 15.97 1.33
CA LYS A 79 -16.32 15.85 0.66
C LYS A 79 -17.17 14.69 1.18
N GLY A 80 -16.76 14.04 2.27
CA GLY A 80 -17.50 12.90 2.84
C GLY A 80 -17.38 11.61 2.01
N ALA A 81 -16.46 11.55 1.06
CA ALA A 81 -16.22 10.40 0.19
C ALA A 81 -15.19 9.45 0.82
N ASN A 82 -15.39 8.14 0.67
CA ASN A 82 -14.47 7.10 1.16
C ASN A 82 -13.82 6.26 0.05
N LEU A 83 -14.15 6.52 -1.22
CA LEU A 83 -13.56 5.83 -2.37
C LEU A 83 -13.19 6.85 -3.46
N VAL A 84 -12.00 6.70 -4.00
CA VAL A 84 -11.45 7.43 -5.16
C VAL A 84 -11.24 6.41 -6.28
N LYS A 85 -11.88 6.61 -7.43
CA LYS A 85 -11.67 5.79 -8.63
C LYS A 85 -10.94 6.64 -9.67
N ILE A 86 -9.69 6.28 -9.97
CA ILE A 86 -8.91 6.93 -11.02
C ILE A 86 -9.57 6.60 -12.36
N ILE A 87 -9.84 7.65 -13.14
CA ILE A 87 -10.39 7.52 -14.50
C ILE A 87 -9.37 7.91 -15.57
N GLU A 88 -8.37 8.72 -15.20
CA GLU A 88 -7.28 9.10 -16.09
C GLU A 88 -6.01 9.34 -15.27
N TYR A 89 -4.89 8.83 -15.77
CA TYR A 89 -3.55 9.15 -15.28
C TYR A 89 -2.65 9.57 -16.44
N LYS A 90 -2.06 10.76 -16.35
CA LYS A 90 -1.11 11.32 -17.31
C LYS A 90 0.22 11.58 -16.60
N LYS A 91 1.27 10.94 -17.10
CA LYS A 91 2.66 11.24 -16.72
C LYS A 91 3.06 12.66 -17.16
N PRO A 92 4.18 13.18 -16.63
CA PRO A 92 4.82 14.37 -17.15
C PRO A 92 5.02 14.29 -18.66
N ASP A 93 4.84 15.43 -19.31
CA ASP A 93 5.09 15.63 -20.72
C ASP A 93 5.82 16.96 -20.95
N TYR A 94 6.06 17.31 -22.22
CA TYR A 94 6.75 18.54 -22.59
C TYR A 94 6.03 19.83 -22.15
N LYS A 95 4.74 19.77 -21.78
CA LYS A 95 3.94 20.91 -21.32
C LYS A 95 3.78 20.97 -19.81
N ASN A 96 3.82 19.83 -19.14
CA ASN A 96 3.58 19.74 -17.70
C ASN A 96 4.53 18.71 -17.07
N ASN A 97 5.33 19.16 -16.09
CA ASN A 97 6.36 18.34 -15.47
C ASN A 97 5.87 17.50 -14.28
N CYS A 98 4.56 17.44 -14.06
CA CYS A 98 3.93 16.83 -12.89
C CYS A 98 2.96 15.70 -13.30
N ASP A 99 2.83 14.69 -12.46
CA ASP A 99 1.82 13.65 -12.59
C ASP A 99 0.42 14.26 -12.42
N ARG A 100 -0.48 13.93 -13.35
CA ARG A 100 -1.86 14.43 -13.36
C ARG A 100 -2.83 13.27 -13.28
N ILE A 101 -3.67 13.27 -12.26
CA ILE A 101 -4.67 12.25 -12.01
C ILE A 101 -6.04 12.91 -11.95
N THR A 102 -6.96 12.39 -12.75
CA THR A 102 -8.39 12.70 -12.69
C THR A 102 -9.11 11.51 -12.08
N ALA A 103 -9.94 11.75 -11.07
CA ALA A 103 -10.64 10.68 -10.36
C ALA A 103 -12.08 11.05 -10.03
N LYS A 104 -12.94 10.03 -9.98
CA LYS A 104 -14.30 10.12 -9.44
C LYS A 104 -14.31 9.71 -7.97
N ILE A 105 -15.05 10.44 -7.14
CA ILE A 105 -15.19 10.13 -5.72
C ILE A 105 -16.60 9.65 -5.37
N TYR A 106 -16.66 8.69 -4.45
CA TYR A 106 -17.90 8.02 -4.04
C TYR A 106 -17.98 7.89 -2.53
N LYS A 107 -19.21 7.79 -2.04
CA LYS A 107 -19.49 7.27 -0.69
C LYS A 107 -20.14 5.91 -0.85
N VAL A 108 -19.40 4.87 -0.47
CA VAL A 108 -19.86 3.48 -0.52
C VAL A 108 -19.91 2.88 0.87
N ASP A 109 -20.86 1.99 1.08
CA ASP A 109 -20.88 1.14 2.27
C ASP A 109 -19.85 0.03 2.13
N ASN A 110 -19.32 -0.44 3.27
CA ASN A 110 -18.30 -1.48 3.35
C ASN A 110 -17.13 -1.29 2.35
N VAL A 111 -16.57 -0.07 2.28
CA VAL A 111 -15.58 0.30 1.24
C VAL A 111 -14.42 -0.69 1.08
N LYS A 112 -13.99 -1.34 2.17
CA LYS A 112 -12.92 -2.34 2.14
C LYS A 112 -13.23 -3.54 1.25
N SER A 113 -14.50 -3.90 1.01
CA SER A 113 -14.84 -5.00 0.11
C SER A 113 -14.36 -4.78 -1.32
N TYR A 114 -14.27 -3.51 -1.74
CA TYR A 114 -13.82 -3.14 -3.09
C TYR A 114 -12.30 -3.10 -3.26
N GLU A 115 -11.52 -3.20 -2.18
CA GLU A 115 -10.06 -3.13 -2.26
C GLU A 115 -9.49 -4.29 -3.10
N THR A 116 -8.74 -3.97 -4.14
CA THR A 116 -8.17 -4.96 -5.07
C THR A 116 -6.76 -5.36 -4.68
N LYS A 117 -6.03 -4.43 -4.06
CA LYS A 117 -4.67 -4.59 -3.57
C LYS A 117 -4.32 -3.49 -2.56
N PHE A 118 -3.24 -3.69 -1.80
CA PHE A 118 -2.66 -2.67 -0.93
C PHE A 118 -1.17 -2.92 -0.70
N GLU A 119 -0.42 -1.85 -0.42
CA GLU A 119 1.00 -1.94 -0.11
C GLU A 119 1.25 -2.46 1.32
N TRP A 120 2.40 -3.11 1.52
CA TRP A 120 2.86 -3.53 2.83
C TRP A 120 3.03 -2.34 3.77
N SER A 121 2.63 -2.50 5.03
CA SER A 121 2.87 -1.53 6.09
C SER A 121 3.07 -2.25 7.42
N SER A 122 3.99 -1.76 8.25
CA SER A 122 4.18 -2.26 9.61
C SER A 122 2.93 -2.11 10.49
N THR A 123 2.02 -1.20 10.13
CA THR A 123 0.81 -0.88 10.89
C THR A 123 -0.44 -1.61 10.41
N ARG A 124 -0.39 -2.27 9.25
CA ARG A 124 -1.53 -3.02 8.68
C ARG A 124 -1.18 -4.51 8.60
N LYS A 125 -1.81 -5.30 9.46
CA LYS A 125 -1.76 -6.77 9.39
C LYS A 125 -2.86 -7.31 8.48
N LEU A 126 -2.59 -8.46 7.87
CA LEU A 126 -3.55 -9.20 7.07
C LEU A 126 -4.73 -9.66 7.94
N THR A 127 -5.89 -9.69 7.31
CA THR A 127 -7.15 -10.19 7.86
C THR A 127 -7.78 -11.11 6.83
N TRP A 128 -8.69 -11.99 7.27
CA TRP A 128 -9.37 -12.89 6.34
C TRP A 128 -10.28 -12.18 5.31
N ASP A 129 -10.57 -10.90 5.51
CA ASP A 129 -11.32 -10.06 4.56
C ASP A 129 -10.46 -9.61 3.37
N ASP A 130 -9.13 -9.69 3.49
CA ASP A 130 -8.19 -9.37 2.41
C ASP A 130 -8.11 -10.51 1.37
N PHE A 131 -8.43 -11.77 1.75
CA PHE A 131 -8.37 -12.96 0.90
C PHE A 131 -9.66 -13.15 0.09
N LYS A 132 -9.80 -12.38 -0.99
CA LYS A 132 -11.02 -12.28 -1.82
C LYS A 132 -11.01 -13.20 -3.03
N GLY A 133 -9.89 -13.84 -3.33
CA GLY A 133 -9.75 -14.80 -4.41
C GLY A 133 -10.56 -16.07 -4.15
N THR A 134 -10.91 -16.76 -5.23
CA THR A 134 -11.59 -18.06 -5.15
C THR A 134 -10.54 -19.17 -5.05
N PRO A 135 -10.52 -19.99 -3.98
CA PRO A 135 -9.61 -21.13 -3.90
C PRO A 135 -9.84 -22.09 -5.07
N LYS A 136 -8.76 -22.60 -5.67
CA LYS A 136 -8.87 -23.54 -6.79
C LYS A 136 -9.67 -24.80 -6.37
N PRO A 137 -10.68 -25.23 -7.13
CA PRO A 137 -11.44 -26.44 -6.84
C PRO A 137 -10.56 -27.68 -7.02
N ASN A 138 -10.54 -28.55 -5.99
CA ASN A 138 -10.14 -29.97 -6.02
C ASN A 138 -9.01 -30.40 -6.98
N ARG A 139 -7.80 -29.85 -6.83
CA ARG A 139 -6.58 -30.53 -7.34
C ARG A 139 -5.47 -30.66 -6.30
N ASP A 140 -5.53 -29.85 -5.24
CA ASP A 140 -4.69 -29.98 -4.06
C ASP A 140 -5.53 -29.63 -2.82
N THR A 141 -6.07 -30.66 -2.15
CA THR A 141 -6.82 -30.49 -0.90
C THR A 141 -5.95 -29.97 0.24
N ASN A 142 -4.63 -30.01 0.06
CA ASN A 142 -3.64 -29.69 1.08
C ASN A 142 -3.31 -28.19 1.17
N ILE A 143 -3.74 -27.38 0.19
CA ILE A 143 -3.53 -25.93 0.22
C ILE A 143 -4.70 -25.26 0.96
N ALA A 144 -4.41 -24.79 2.17
CA ALA A 144 -5.39 -24.14 3.05
C ALA A 144 -5.65 -22.68 2.65
N ALA A 145 -4.60 -21.96 2.28
CA ALA A 145 -4.63 -20.59 1.79
C ALA A 145 -3.50 -20.34 0.77
N THR A 146 -3.57 -19.20 0.10
CA THR A 146 -2.55 -18.74 -0.84
C THR A 146 -2.45 -17.23 -0.70
N THR A 147 -1.26 -16.74 -0.39
CA THR A 147 -0.91 -15.32 -0.42
C THR A 147 -0.28 -14.96 -1.74
N SER A 148 -0.83 -13.94 -2.40
CA SER A 148 -0.25 -13.34 -3.60
C SER A 148 0.26 -11.94 -3.25
N CYS A 149 1.58 -11.82 -3.12
CA CYS A 149 2.27 -10.54 -3.04
C CYS A 149 3.06 -10.27 -4.33
N ARG A 150 3.17 -8.99 -4.69
CA ARG A 150 3.79 -8.52 -5.93
C ARG A 150 4.88 -7.52 -5.60
N LEU A 151 6.12 -7.88 -5.93
CA LEU A 151 7.22 -6.94 -6.03
C LEU A 151 7.03 -6.11 -7.32
N GLY A 152 6.76 -4.82 -7.18
CA GLY A 152 6.47 -3.92 -8.29
C GLY A 152 7.55 -2.87 -8.49
N LEU A 153 7.81 -2.50 -9.75
CA LEU A 153 8.63 -1.36 -10.13
C LEU A 153 7.76 -0.27 -10.75
N ARG A 154 7.89 0.95 -10.24
CA ARG A 154 7.29 2.16 -10.79
C ARG A 154 8.42 3.15 -11.10
N VAL A 155 8.27 3.92 -12.18
CA VAL A 155 9.26 4.95 -12.55
C VAL A 155 8.59 6.30 -12.48
N ASP A 156 9.17 7.17 -11.66
CA ASP A 156 8.67 8.53 -11.39
C ASP A 156 9.19 9.57 -12.40
N PRO A 157 8.58 10.77 -12.40
CA PRO A 157 9.13 11.95 -13.07
C PRO A 157 10.59 12.20 -12.64
N GLY A 158 11.55 11.94 -13.52
CA GLY A 158 12.99 12.01 -13.20
C GLY A 158 13.76 10.69 -13.27
N ALA A 159 13.13 9.61 -13.75
CA ALA A 159 13.74 8.28 -13.92
C ALA A 159 14.12 7.57 -12.61
N ASN A 160 13.61 8.05 -11.47
CA ASN A 160 13.72 7.38 -10.18
C ASN A 160 12.89 6.10 -10.19
N VAL A 161 13.48 5.00 -9.75
CA VAL A 161 12.80 3.72 -9.62
C VAL A 161 12.24 3.56 -8.22
N ILE A 162 10.94 3.35 -8.13
CA ILE A 162 10.20 3.07 -6.90
C ILE A 162 9.89 1.58 -6.85
N VAL A 163 10.29 0.96 -5.75
CA VAL A 163 10.01 -0.46 -5.46
C VAL A 163 8.85 -0.56 -4.49
N THR A 164 7.84 -1.34 -4.85
CA THR A 164 6.61 -1.58 -4.08
C THR A 164 6.49 -3.07 -3.72
N ASN A 165 5.79 -3.35 -2.62
CA ASN A 165 5.33 -4.69 -2.27
C ASN A 165 3.81 -4.61 -2.04
N GLU A 166 3.02 -5.20 -2.94
CA GLU A 166 1.56 -5.14 -2.91
C GLU A 166 0.97 -6.52 -2.58
N PHE A 167 0.04 -6.60 -1.63
CA PHE A 167 -0.83 -7.76 -1.45
C PHE A 167 -1.99 -7.69 -2.46
N ILE A 168 -2.23 -8.75 -3.22
CA ILE A 168 -3.24 -8.79 -4.29
C ILE A 168 -4.46 -9.59 -3.81
N CYS A 169 -5.53 -8.88 -3.43
CA CYS A 169 -6.66 -9.45 -2.70
C CYS A 169 -7.39 -10.55 -3.48
N TYR A 170 -7.64 -10.34 -4.78
CA TYR A 170 -8.35 -11.30 -5.63
C TYR A 170 -7.48 -12.45 -6.16
N GLN A 171 -6.17 -12.38 -5.97
CA GLN A 171 -5.24 -13.48 -6.26
C GLN A 171 -4.85 -14.25 -4.98
N SER A 172 -5.25 -13.74 -3.82
CA SER A 172 -5.06 -14.38 -2.52
C SER A 172 -6.36 -15.03 -2.08
N SER A 173 -6.31 -16.30 -1.65
CA SER A 173 -7.52 -17.05 -1.34
C SER A 173 -7.32 -17.91 -0.10
N ALA A 174 -8.39 -18.18 0.64
CA ALA A 174 -8.36 -19.06 1.81
C ALA A 174 -9.61 -19.93 1.83
N ARG A 175 -9.44 -21.22 2.10
CA ARG A 175 -10.59 -22.13 2.26
C ARG A 175 -11.37 -21.72 3.52
N PRO A 176 -12.70 -21.49 3.43
CA PRO A 176 -13.48 -21.00 4.57
C PRO A 176 -13.31 -21.82 5.86
N THR A 177 -13.19 -23.15 5.75
CA THR A 177 -13.04 -24.07 6.88
C THR A 177 -11.62 -24.14 7.47
N GLN A 178 -10.64 -23.51 6.81
CA GLN A 178 -9.23 -23.52 7.23
C GLN A 178 -8.77 -22.18 7.81
N LYS A 179 -9.65 -21.17 7.88
CA LYS A 179 -9.35 -19.82 8.40
C LYS A 179 -9.04 -19.82 9.91
N LYS A 180 -7.84 -20.24 10.29
CA LYS A 180 -7.35 -20.33 11.66
C LYS A 180 -6.36 -19.20 11.96
N PRO A 181 -6.29 -18.68 13.21
CA PRO A 181 -5.33 -17.62 13.56
C PRO A 181 -3.87 -17.96 13.22
N ALA A 182 -3.42 -19.18 13.50
CA ALA A 182 -2.05 -19.62 13.17
C ALA A 182 -1.77 -19.63 11.67
N LEU A 183 -2.74 -20.02 10.84
CA LEU A 183 -2.59 -19.95 9.38
C LEU A 183 -2.48 -18.50 8.91
N LEU A 184 -3.26 -17.57 9.48
CA LEU A 184 -3.17 -16.16 9.10
C LEU A 184 -1.78 -15.56 9.44
N VAL A 185 -1.17 -15.99 10.54
CA VAL A 185 0.21 -15.61 10.90
C VAL A 185 1.20 -16.15 9.87
N HIS A 186 1.02 -17.40 9.44
CA HIS A 186 1.85 -18.00 8.40
C HIS A 186 1.75 -17.24 7.07
N GLU A 187 0.54 -16.90 6.64
CA GLU A 187 0.28 -16.11 5.43
C GLU A 187 0.81 -14.66 5.54
N GLN A 188 0.72 -14.04 6.74
CA GLN A 188 1.34 -12.74 7.01
C GLN A 188 2.84 -12.79 6.80
N LEU A 189 3.51 -13.88 7.20
CA LEU A 189 4.96 -13.97 7.06
C LEU A 189 5.39 -14.09 5.59
N HIS A 190 4.60 -14.73 4.73
CA HIS A 190 4.85 -14.67 3.28
C HIS A 190 4.83 -13.24 2.74
N PHE A 191 3.92 -12.41 3.23
CA PHE A 191 3.85 -11.01 2.83
C PHE A 191 5.01 -10.18 3.40
N ASP A 192 5.41 -10.46 4.65
CA ASP A 192 6.57 -9.85 5.31
C ASP A 192 7.89 -10.23 4.63
N LEU A 193 8.04 -11.48 4.18
CA LEU A 193 9.17 -11.94 3.38
C LEU A 193 9.26 -11.16 2.07
N CYS A 194 8.14 -10.93 1.37
CA CYS A 194 8.15 -10.12 0.16
C CYS A 194 8.65 -8.69 0.42
N GLU A 195 8.31 -8.09 1.57
CA GLU A 195 8.81 -6.77 1.95
C GLU A 195 10.32 -6.79 2.22
N ILE A 196 10.87 -7.84 2.84
CA ILE A 196 12.32 -7.97 3.02
C ILE A 196 13.03 -7.86 1.66
N TYR A 197 12.52 -8.53 0.62
CA TYR A 197 13.13 -8.47 -0.71
C TYR A 197 12.86 -7.15 -1.43
N ALA A 198 11.74 -6.48 -1.16
CA ALA A 198 11.54 -5.10 -1.60
C ALA A 198 12.59 -4.15 -1.00
N ARG A 199 12.88 -4.28 0.29
CA ARG A 199 13.92 -3.49 0.98
C ARG A 199 15.32 -3.82 0.49
N LYS A 200 15.64 -5.10 0.26
CA LYS A 200 16.91 -5.53 -0.33
C LYS A 200 17.08 -4.95 -1.74
N LEU A 201 16.03 -4.91 -2.55
CA LEU A 201 16.06 -4.26 -3.86
C LEU A 201 16.28 -2.75 -3.73
N ARG A 202 15.53 -2.06 -2.87
CA ARG A 202 15.72 -0.60 -2.62
C ARG A 202 17.14 -0.28 -2.18
N LYS A 203 17.73 -1.13 -1.33
CA LYS A 203 19.13 -1.03 -0.93
C LYS A 203 20.08 -1.14 -2.12
N GLU A 204 19.91 -2.17 -2.95
CA GLU A 204 20.77 -2.38 -4.13
C GLU A 204 20.63 -1.22 -5.13
N LEU A 205 19.41 -0.70 -5.36
CA LEU A 205 19.21 0.48 -6.20
C LEU A 205 19.96 1.71 -5.68
N ALA A 206 19.90 1.94 -4.36
CA ALA A 206 20.54 3.09 -3.72
C ALA A 206 22.08 2.99 -3.77
N GLU A 207 22.64 1.81 -3.46
CA GLU A 207 24.08 1.60 -3.38
C GLU A 207 24.76 1.52 -4.75
N ALA A 208 24.09 0.91 -5.75
CA ALA A 208 24.62 0.80 -7.11
C ALA A 208 24.15 1.91 -8.05
N HIS A 209 23.44 2.92 -7.53
CA HIS A 209 22.88 4.04 -8.30
C HIS A 209 22.10 3.60 -9.55
N LEU A 210 21.29 2.56 -9.38
CA LEU A 210 20.50 1.99 -10.48
C LEU A 210 19.29 2.88 -10.78
N ASN A 211 18.91 2.90 -12.05
CA ASN A 211 17.81 3.66 -12.61
C ASN A 211 16.96 2.77 -13.53
N ALA A 212 15.96 3.37 -14.16
CA ALA A 212 15.01 2.64 -15.01
C ALA A 212 15.67 1.85 -16.16
N GLN A 213 16.89 2.22 -16.57
CA GLN A 213 17.60 1.61 -17.69
C GLN A 213 18.42 0.37 -17.30
N ASN A 214 18.79 0.22 -16.03
CA ASN A 214 19.69 -0.86 -15.57
C ASN A 214 19.18 -1.63 -14.34
N THR A 215 17.93 -1.44 -13.94
CA THR A 215 17.33 -2.11 -12.77
C THR A 215 16.88 -3.55 -13.02
N GLU A 216 16.64 -3.95 -14.28
CA GLU A 216 16.02 -5.25 -14.60
C GLU A 216 16.78 -6.45 -13.99
N ALA A 217 18.10 -6.47 -14.11
CA ALA A 217 18.92 -7.55 -13.57
C ALA A 217 18.81 -7.66 -12.04
N ALA A 218 18.84 -6.52 -11.33
CA ALA A 218 18.69 -6.48 -9.88
C ALA A 218 17.28 -6.94 -9.45
N PHE A 219 16.24 -6.54 -10.18
CA PHE A 219 14.88 -6.99 -9.94
C PHE A 219 14.72 -8.50 -10.12
N LEU A 220 15.21 -9.06 -11.23
CA LEU A 220 15.14 -10.50 -11.50
C LEU A 220 15.90 -11.30 -10.44
N LYS A 221 17.10 -10.84 -10.06
CA LYS A 221 17.89 -11.43 -8.96
C LYS A 221 17.10 -11.44 -7.65
N MET A 222 16.52 -10.30 -7.25
CA MET A 222 15.73 -10.22 -6.00
C MET A 222 14.49 -11.11 -6.06
N HIS A 223 13.83 -11.18 -7.20
CA HIS A 223 12.67 -12.04 -7.39
C HIS A 223 13.02 -13.53 -7.31
N THR A 224 14.17 -13.96 -7.83
CA THR A 224 14.66 -15.34 -7.68
C THR A 224 14.93 -15.66 -6.21
N LEU A 225 15.74 -14.85 -5.53
CA LEU A 225 16.08 -15.07 -4.11
C LEU A 225 14.84 -15.04 -3.20
N TYR A 226 13.86 -14.19 -3.54
CA TYR A 226 12.57 -14.14 -2.87
C TYR A 226 11.83 -15.47 -2.97
N LYS A 227 11.73 -16.06 -4.17
CA LYS A 227 11.05 -17.34 -4.35
C LYS A 227 11.73 -18.47 -3.59
N GLU A 228 13.05 -18.57 -3.70
CA GLU A 228 13.84 -19.58 -2.97
C GLU A 228 13.61 -19.49 -1.45
N ARG A 229 13.45 -18.27 -0.93
CA ARG A 229 13.18 -18.05 0.50
C ARG A 229 11.75 -18.39 0.91
N GLN A 230 10.76 -18.17 0.04
CA GLN A 230 9.38 -18.61 0.27
C GLN A 230 9.32 -20.14 0.36
N ASP A 231 9.96 -20.83 -0.60
CA ASP A 231 9.98 -22.29 -0.66
C ASP A 231 10.67 -22.89 0.59
N LEU A 232 11.80 -22.30 1.01
CA LEU A 232 12.51 -22.72 2.22
C LEU A 232 11.68 -22.50 3.50
N TYR A 233 10.95 -21.38 3.58
CA TYR A 233 10.08 -21.09 4.72
C TYR A 233 8.94 -22.10 4.81
N ASP A 234 8.29 -22.41 3.69
CA ASP A 234 7.26 -23.44 3.61
C ASP A 234 7.78 -24.81 4.04
N GLU A 235 8.93 -25.22 3.50
CA GLU A 235 9.56 -26.51 3.85
C GLU A 235 9.85 -26.60 5.36
N GLN A 236 10.52 -25.59 5.92
CA GLN A 236 10.98 -25.63 7.32
C GLN A 236 9.85 -25.50 8.34
N THR A 237 8.77 -24.80 8.00
CA THR A 237 7.59 -24.69 8.87
C THR A 237 6.57 -25.78 8.66
N ASN A 238 6.82 -26.69 7.70
CA ASN A 238 5.83 -27.65 7.21
C ASN A 238 4.53 -26.92 6.83
N HIS A 239 4.63 -25.90 5.97
CA HIS A 239 3.54 -25.02 5.55
C HIS A 239 2.77 -24.41 6.73
N GLY A 240 3.51 -23.93 7.73
CA GLY A 240 2.95 -23.32 8.95
C GLY A 240 2.34 -24.31 9.95
N LEU A 241 2.49 -25.63 9.76
CA LEU A 241 1.97 -26.65 10.67
C LEU A 241 2.87 -26.86 11.90
N ASN A 242 4.16 -26.55 11.81
CA ASN A 242 5.09 -26.68 12.93
C ASN A 242 5.29 -25.33 13.66
N PRO A 243 4.78 -25.16 14.89
CA PRO A 243 4.82 -23.88 15.60
C PRO A 243 6.22 -23.43 16.02
N GLU A 244 7.15 -24.35 16.28
CA GLU A 244 8.49 -23.99 16.75
C GLU A 244 9.34 -23.34 15.64
N PRO A 245 9.50 -23.95 14.44
CA PRO A 245 10.11 -23.27 13.29
C PRO A 245 9.36 -22.01 12.90
N GLN A 246 8.02 -22.00 12.94
CA GLN A 246 7.21 -20.83 12.62
C GLN A 246 7.59 -19.63 13.51
N ALA A 247 7.70 -19.82 14.83
CA ALA A 247 8.11 -18.79 15.77
C ALA A 247 9.55 -18.30 15.54
N LEU A 248 10.47 -19.21 15.18
CA LEU A 248 11.84 -18.85 14.82
C LEU A 248 11.89 -17.98 13.57
N TRP A 249 11.09 -18.33 12.55
CA TRP A 249 10.96 -17.56 11.32
C TRP A 249 10.35 -16.18 11.57
N GLU A 250 9.30 -16.09 12.40
CA GLU A 250 8.71 -14.81 12.82
C GLU A 250 9.76 -13.89 13.47
N HIS A 251 10.57 -14.43 14.40
CA HIS A 251 11.64 -13.67 15.04
C HIS A 251 12.69 -13.18 14.04
N ASN A 252 13.17 -14.07 13.16
CA ASN A 252 14.20 -13.74 12.18
C ASN A 252 13.71 -12.71 11.15
N VAL A 253 12.49 -12.88 10.62
CA VAL A 253 11.88 -11.94 9.68
C VAL A 253 11.68 -10.57 10.32
N ALA A 254 11.24 -10.50 11.58
CA ALA A 254 11.13 -9.24 12.30
C ALA A 254 12.49 -8.55 12.48
N ALA A 255 13.55 -9.31 12.78
CA ALA A 255 14.91 -8.80 12.88
C ALA A 255 15.44 -8.30 11.52
N GLU A 256 15.22 -9.04 10.42
CA GLU A 256 15.61 -8.64 9.07
C GLU A 256 14.88 -7.36 8.62
N LEU A 257 13.57 -7.26 8.86
CA LEU A 257 12.81 -6.03 8.59
C LEU A 257 13.39 -4.85 9.37
N THR A 258 13.72 -5.04 10.65
CA THR A 258 14.33 -4.00 11.49
C THR A 258 15.71 -3.59 10.98
N ALA A 259 16.56 -4.54 10.60
CA ALA A 259 17.88 -4.27 10.04
C ALA A 259 17.81 -3.51 8.71
N LEU A 260 16.73 -3.68 7.95
CA LEU A 260 16.47 -3.01 6.69
C LEU A 260 15.59 -1.76 6.82
N ALA A 261 15.38 -1.24 8.04
CA ALA A 261 14.48 -0.11 8.27
C ALA A 261 14.83 1.16 7.48
N ALA A 262 16.11 1.38 7.17
CA ALA A 262 16.56 2.50 6.33
C ALA A 262 16.02 2.46 4.88
N TYR A 263 15.51 1.30 4.46
CA TYR A 263 14.95 1.07 3.12
C TYR A 263 13.45 0.74 3.18
N ALA A 264 12.80 0.97 4.33
CA ALA A 264 11.34 0.94 4.43
C ALA A 264 10.72 2.11 3.64
N ARG A 265 9.46 1.94 3.22
CA ARG A 265 8.65 2.99 2.61
C ARG A 265 7.52 3.38 3.55
#